data_AF-A0A511D1K4-F1
#
_entry.id   AF-A0A511D1K4-F1
#
_cell.length_a   1.000
_cell.length_b   1.000
_cell.length_c   1.000
_cell.angle_alpha   90.00
_cell.angle_beta   90.00
_cell.angle_gamma   90.00
#
_symmetry.space_group_name_H-M   'P 1'
#
loop_
_entity.id
_entity.type
_entity.pdbx_description
1 polymer ?
#
loop_
_entity_poly.entity_id
_entity_poly.type
_entity_poly.pdbx_seq_one_letter_code
_entity_poly.pdbx_strand_id
1 'polypeptide(L)'
;MGVALDMTPGMDEGHGLAAVISAVPGLSERLLAEHVPGADGRCRQCAVGAQAGWHQWPCRLHCYAAQAARLGPRGVRSGIRR
;
A
#
# COMPACT_ATOMS: atom_id res chain seq x y z
N MET A 1 -37.34 0.02 -14.63
CA MET A 1 -36.01 -0.52 -14.96
C MET A 1 -34.97 0.47 -14.47
N GLY A 2 -34.63 0.44 -13.17
CA GLY A 2 -33.55 1.23 -12.60
C GLY A 2 -32.42 0.25 -12.29
N VAL A 3 -31.35 0.26 -13.07
CA VAL A 3 -30.17 -0.53 -12.74
C VAL A 3 -29.59 0.05 -11.46
N ALA A 4 -29.67 -0.73 -10.38
CA ALA A 4 -28.87 -0.46 -9.20
C ALA A 4 -27.42 -0.53 -9.66
N LEU A 5 -26.77 0.63 -9.74
CA LEU A 5 -25.32 0.71 -9.78
C LEU A 5 -24.88 0.11 -8.44
N ASP A 6 -24.59 -1.19 -8.48
CA ASP A 6 -23.93 -1.93 -7.43
C ASP A 6 -22.68 -1.13 -7.07
N MET A 7 -22.81 -0.31 -6.02
CA MET A 7 -21.68 0.26 -5.30
C MET A 7 -21.01 -0.92 -4.63
N THR A 8 -20.27 -1.69 -5.41
CA THR A 8 -19.30 -2.65 -4.93
C THR A 8 -18.46 -1.84 -3.94
N PRO A 9 -18.43 -2.19 -2.64
CA PRO A 9 -17.62 -1.44 -1.70
C PRO A 9 -16.22 -1.45 -2.26
N GLY A 10 -15.69 -0.25 -2.53
CA GLY A 10 -14.40 -0.06 -3.14
C GLY A 10 -13.40 -0.95 -2.43
N MET A 11 -12.84 -1.91 -3.16
CA MET A 11 -11.50 -2.37 -2.82
C MET A 11 -10.62 -1.16 -3.04
N ASP A 12 -10.52 -0.36 -1.97
CA ASP A 12 -9.52 0.66 -1.73
C ASP A 12 -8.23 0.22 -2.43
N GLU A 13 -7.84 0.91 -3.49
CA GLU A 13 -6.67 0.53 -4.30
C GLU A 13 -5.40 0.39 -3.43
N GLY A 14 -5.41 1.02 -2.25
CA GLY A 14 -4.43 0.83 -1.18
C GLY A 14 -4.51 -0.48 -0.40
N HIS A 15 -5.70 -1.00 -0.13
CA HIS A 15 -5.92 -2.30 0.53
C HIS A 15 -5.41 -3.47 -0.33
N GLY A 16 -5.67 -3.43 -1.64
CA GLY A 16 -5.17 -4.43 -2.59
C GLY A 16 -3.64 -4.49 -2.62
N LEU A 17 -2.99 -3.32 -2.70
CA LEU A 17 -1.53 -3.23 -2.66
C LEU A 17 -0.93 -3.66 -1.31
N ALA A 18 -1.55 -3.26 -0.19
CA ALA A 18 -1.10 -3.70 1.14
C ALA A 18 -1.18 -5.23 1.31
N ALA A 19 -2.23 -5.87 0.80
CA ALA A 19 -2.36 -7.33 0.82
C ALA A 19 -1.26 -8.01 0.00
N VAL A 20 -0.97 -7.51 -1.21
CA VAL A 20 0.13 -8.02 -2.05
C VAL A 20 1.48 -7.84 -1.36
N ILE A 21 1.75 -6.69 -0.75
CA ILE A 21 2.99 -6.44 -0.02
C ILE A 21 3.13 -7.41 1.16
N SER A 22 2.05 -7.66 1.91
CA SER A 22 2.07 -8.58 3.06
C SER A 22 2.29 -10.05 2.66
N ALA A 23 1.93 -10.40 1.42
CA ALA A 23 2.12 -11.74 0.89
C ALA A 23 3.59 -12.04 0.51
N VAL A 24 4.42 -11.00 0.34
CA VAL A 24 5.85 -11.14 0.03
C VAL A 24 6.67 -10.95 1.32
N PRO A 25 7.31 -12.01 1.86
CA PRO A 25 8.08 -11.92 3.10
C PRO A 25 9.18 -10.85 3.02
N GLY A 26 9.25 -9.98 4.02
CA GLY A 26 10.28 -8.94 4.12
C GLY A 26 10.09 -7.74 3.17
N LEU A 27 9.07 -7.75 2.30
CA LEU A 27 8.84 -6.63 1.39
C LEU A 27 8.33 -5.39 2.12
N SER A 28 7.47 -5.55 3.13
CA SER A 28 7.02 -4.44 3.98
C SER A 28 8.19 -3.77 4.71
N GLU A 29 9.07 -4.55 5.32
CA GLU A 29 10.23 -4.08 6.08
C GLU A 29 11.21 -3.35 5.16
N ARG A 30 11.47 -3.92 3.98
CA ARG A 30 12.33 -3.31 2.98
C ARG A 30 11.76 -1.97 2.50
N LEU A 31 10.47 -1.91 2.16
CA LEU A 31 9.81 -0.68 1.75
C LEU A 31 9.81 0.39 2.86
N LEU A 32 9.60 0.01 4.12
CA LEU A 32 9.66 0.94 5.26
C LEU A 32 11.09 1.47 5.50
N ALA A 33 12.12 0.67 5.23
CA ALA A 33 13.51 1.08 5.35
C ALA A 33 13.96 1.99 4.18
N GLU A 34 13.45 1.74 2.97
CA GLU A 34 13.79 2.52 1.78
C GLU A 34 13.01 3.85 1.71
N HIS A 35 11.72 3.82 2.02
CA HIS A 35 10.85 4.99 1.99
C HIS A 35 10.83 5.69 3.35
N VAL A 36 11.80 6.57 3.55
CA VAL A 36 11.99 7.35 4.78
C VAL A 36 11.71 8.85 4.58
N PRO A 37 11.37 9.59 5.65
CA PRO A 37 11.19 11.04 5.56
C PRO A 37 12.50 11.72 5.14
N GLY A 38 12.37 12.72 4.28
CA GLY A 38 13.38 13.68 3.86
C GLY A 38 13.14 15.04 4.51
N ALA A 39 14.18 15.87 4.54
CA ALA A 39 14.18 17.16 5.22
C ALA A 39 13.24 18.20 4.57
N ASP A 40 12.88 18.00 3.31
CA ASP A 40 12.00 18.87 2.52
C ASP A 40 10.51 18.46 2.63
N GLY A 41 10.16 17.62 3.60
CA GLY A 41 8.81 17.08 3.75
C GLY A 41 8.44 16.07 2.66
N ARG A 42 9.45 15.53 1.95
CA ARG A 42 9.28 14.52 0.91
C ARG A 42 9.90 13.18 1.29
N CYS A 43 9.47 12.10 0.66
CA CYS A 43 10.11 10.80 0.76
C CYS A 43 11.45 10.81 0.01
N ARG A 44 12.54 10.41 0.68
CA ARG A 44 13.89 10.40 0.08
C ARG A 44 13.98 9.53 -1.17
N GLN A 45 13.40 8.33 -1.13
CA GLN A 45 13.46 7.40 -2.26
C GLN A 45 12.58 7.84 -3.43
N CYS A 46 11.42 8.43 -3.14
CA CYS A 46 10.54 8.93 -4.19
C CYS A 46 11.20 10.14 -4.89
N ALA A 47 11.79 11.07 -4.13
CA ALA A 47 12.41 12.29 -4.65
C ALA A 47 13.52 12.04 -5.69
N VAL A 48 14.20 10.89 -5.64
CA VAL A 48 15.24 10.50 -6.61
C VAL A 48 14.65 9.84 -7.87
N GLY A 49 13.43 9.30 -7.80
CA GLY A 49 12.75 8.65 -8.92
C GLY A 49 11.95 9.61 -9.80
N ALA A 50 11.57 9.15 -11.01
CA ALA A 50 10.79 9.93 -11.99
C ALA A 50 9.32 10.22 -11.58
N GLN A 51 8.93 9.91 -10.35
CA GLN A 51 7.53 9.91 -9.90
C GLN A 51 7.09 11.31 -9.39
N ALA A 52 7.12 12.32 -10.26
CA ALA A 52 7.03 13.76 -9.93
C ALA A 52 5.85 14.24 -9.03
N GLY A 53 4.83 13.43 -8.76
CA GLY A 53 3.66 13.82 -7.94
C GLY A 53 3.48 13.10 -6.60
N TRP A 54 4.34 12.14 -6.24
CA TRP A 54 4.11 11.22 -5.09
C TRP A 54 5.15 11.39 -3.99
N HIS A 55 5.88 12.50 -4.03
CA HIS A 55 7.03 12.73 -3.18
C HIS A 55 6.65 13.20 -1.80
N GLN A 56 5.44 13.72 -1.54
CA GLN A 56 5.08 14.17 -0.20
C GLN A 56 5.18 13.03 0.81
N TRP A 57 5.78 13.33 1.97
CA TRP A 57 5.82 12.42 3.10
C TRP A 57 4.53 12.55 3.94
N PRO A 58 3.92 11.43 4.38
CA PRO A 58 4.26 10.05 4.05
C PRO A 58 3.80 9.70 2.63
N CYS A 59 4.68 9.03 1.86
CA CYS A 59 4.33 8.63 0.51
C CYS A 59 3.39 7.41 0.51
N ARG A 60 2.62 7.23 -0.57
CA ARG A 60 1.66 6.10 -0.68
C ARG A 60 2.31 4.73 -0.47
N LEU A 61 3.53 4.53 -0.96
CA LEU A 61 4.30 3.28 -0.75
C LEU A 61 4.61 3.02 0.73
N HIS A 62 5.03 4.05 1.47
CA HIS A 62 5.22 3.93 2.93
C HIS A 62 3.88 3.60 3.62
N CYS A 63 2.79 4.26 3.21
CA CYS A 63 1.46 3.97 3.77
C CYS A 63 1.00 2.54 3.50
N TYR A 64 1.24 1.99 2.30
CA TYR A 64 0.88 0.60 1.99
C TYR A 64 1.78 -0.42 2.70
N ALA A 65 3.08 -0.14 2.82
CA ALA A 65 3.99 -0.98 3.57
C ALA A 65 3.66 -0.99 5.08
N ALA A 66 3.30 0.17 5.64
CA ALA A 66 2.83 0.27 7.02
C ALA A 66 1.51 -0.46 7.26
N GLN A 67 0.61 -0.48 6.26
CA GLN A 67 -0.63 -1.28 6.32
C GLN A 67 -0.32 -2.78 6.22
N ALA A 68 0.54 -3.18 5.29
CA ALA A 68 0.96 -4.56 5.11
C ALA A 68 1.63 -5.14 6.37
N ALA A 69 2.47 -4.36 7.03
CA ALA A 69 3.10 -4.75 8.30
C ALA A 69 2.07 -5.05 9.41
N ARG A 70 0.89 -4.41 9.37
CA ARG A 70 -0.22 -4.67 10.31
C ARG A 70 -1.01 -5.94 9.96
N LEU A 71 -1.06 -6.33 8.68
CA LEU A 71 -1.73 -7.55 8.22
C LEU A 71 -0.93 -8.81 8.60
N GLY A 72 0.39 -8.70 8.70
CA GLY A 72 1.31 -9.80 8.96
C GLY A 72 1.37 -10.84 7.82
N PRO A 73 2.33 -11.78 7.84
CA PRO A 73 2.53 -12.77 6.77
C PRO A 73 1.40 -13.81 6.63
N ARG A 74 0.29 -13.64 7.36
CA ARG A 74 -0.86 -14.56 7.42
C ARG A 74 -2.17 -13.90 6.95
N GLY A 75 -2.14 -12.67 6.46
CA GLY A 75 -3.32 -11.90 6.05
C GLY A 75 -4.06 -12.43 4.82
N VAL A 76 -3.50 -13.41 4.11
CA VAL A 76 -4.06 -13.99 2.87
C VAL A 76 -4.80 -15.32 3.13
N ARG A 77 -5.57 -15.42 4.22
CA ARG A 77 -6.58 -16.48 4.35
C ARG A 77 -7.90 -15.98 3.77
N SER A 78 -7.91 -15.63 2.49
CA SER A 78 -9.16 -15.40 1.77
C SER A 78 -9.86 -16.75 1.60
N GLY A 79 -10.95 -16.92 2.35
CA GLY A 79 -11.78 -18.10 2.32
C GLY A 79 -12.37 -18.30 0.93
N ILE A 80 -12.02 -19.43 0.31
CA ILE A 80 -12.92 -20.13 -0.60
C ILE A 80 -14.15 -20.51 0.24
N ARG A 81 -15.24 -19.75 0.10
CA ARG A 81 -16.57 -20.27 0.41
C ARG A 81 -17.06 -20.97 -0.85
N ARG A 82 -17.19 -22.29 -0.75
CA ARG A 82 -17.80 -23.16 -1.75
C ARG A 82 -19.31 -23.18 -1.56
#